data_AF-A0AAF1K8G0-F1
#
_entry.id   AF-A0AAF1K8G0-F1
#
_cell.length_a   1.000
_cell.length_b   1.000
_cell.length_c   1.000
_cell.angle_alpha   90.00
_cell.angle_beta   90.00
_cell.angle_gamma   90.00
#
_symmetry.space_group_name_H-M   'P 1'
#
loop_
_entity.id
_entity.type
_entity.pdbx_description
1 polymer ?
#
loop_
_entity_poly.entity_id
_entity_poly.type
_entity_poly.pdbx_seq_one_letter_code
_entity_poly.pdbx_strand_id
1 'polypeptide(L)'
;MVFSSRIRTFMLVCVIASIVPAVIFGEPRLVDGQHGGDPWRNILFDFQTLIGGGLAVFAAWWTVGAMEKADQAAQVRHNQIIEATVFREKRALLRAEHHMLAYTKVVRQICSRLTSDNIATIRSKGPRVLTTVYNNAITFVSRLKRGFAHEDWIQAAHLLEPEMIAISMEVETVCDQFLLFSPTQEERFAPDFSPTEDQFEWLVGNNSLLVVHLCEKLERAMEGWKIV
;
A
#
# COMPACT_ATOMS: atom_id res chain seq x y z
N MET A 1 -6.53 -39.65 -0.73
CA MET A 1 -7.31 -40.71 -0.05
C MET A 1 -8.15 -40.11 1.07
N VAL A 2 -9.44 -39.90 0.83
CA VAL A 2 -10.40 -39.41 1.83
C VAL A 2 -10.94 -40.62 2.60
N PHE A 3 -10.15 -41.18 3.52
CA PHE A 3 -10.73 -42.09 4.51
C PHE A 3 -11.66 -41.24 5.39
N SER A 4 -12.97 -41.40 5.16
CA SER A 4 -14.06 -40.63 5.77
C SER A 4 -13.85 -40.49 7.28
N SER A 5 -13.96 -39.28 7.81
CA SER A 5 -13.77 -39.00 9.24
C SER A 5 -14.59 -39.95 10.12
N ARG A 6 -15.75 -40.39 9.61
CA ARG A 6 -16.66 -41.36 10.25
C ARG A 6 -16.01 -42.71 10.52
N ILE A 7 -15.19 -43.24 9.61
CA ILE A 7 -14.52 -44.54 9.79
C ILE A 7 -13.44 -44.44 10.86
N ARG A 8 -12.70 -43.31 10.91
CA ARG A 8 -11.69 -43.05 11.94
C ARG A 8 -12.34 -42.89 13.32
N THR A 9 -13.43 -42.14 13.41
CA THR A 9 -14.19 -42.00 14.65
C THR A 9 -14.74 -43.34 15.12
N PHE A 10 -15.28 -44.16 14.22
CA PHE A 10 -15.80 -45.49 14.58
C PHE A 10 -14.70 -46.41 15.09
N MET A 11 -13.55 -46.48 14.41
CA MET A 11 -12.40 -47.26 14.89
C MET A 11 -11.91 -46.81 16.27
N LEU A 12 -11.79 -45.50 16.50
CA LEU A 12 -11.39 -44.95 17.81
C LEU A 12 -12.39 -45.37 18.91
N VAL A 13 -13.69 -45.25 18.63
CA VAL A 13 -14.76 -45.64 19.56
C VAL A 13 -14.69 -47.14 19.86
N CYS A 14 -14.50 -48.00 18.85
CA CYS A 14 -14.36 -49.44 19.06
C CYS A 14 -13.14 -49.80 19.92
N VAL A 15 -12.00 -49.13 19.74
CA VAL A 15 -10.78 -49.35 20.54
C VAL A 15 -10.98 -48.89 21.98
N ILE A 16 -11.58 -47.71 22.20
CA ILE A 16 -11.87 -47.23 23.56
C ILE A 16 -12.88 -48.15 24.24
N ALA A 17 -13.92 -48.58 23.53
CA ALA A 17 -14.97 -49.46 24.05
C ALA A 17 -14.48 -50.89 24.36
N SER A 18 -13.38 -51.36 23.77
CA SER A 18 -12.78 -52.65 24.11
C SER A 18 -11.80 -52.57 25.30
N ILE A 19 -11.18 -51.41 25.51
CA ILE A 19 -10.19 -51.20 26.58
C ILE A 19 -10.87 -50.78 27.90
N VAL A 20 -11.79 -49.82 27.86
CA VAL A 20 -12.37 -49.19 29.06
C VAL A 20 -13.13 -50.19 29.95
N PRO A 21 -14.01 -51.07 29.42
CA PRO A 21 -14.71 -52.05 30.25
C PRO A 21 -13.78 -53.07 30.91
N ALA A 22 -12.73 -53.50 30.22
CA ALA A 22 -11.74 -54.44 30.77
C ALA A 22 -10.93 -53.82 31.92
N VAL A 23 -10.64 -52.51 31.84
CA VAL A 23 -9.93 -51.78 32.90
C VAL A 23 -10.83 -51.51 34.11
N ILE A 24 -12.11 -51.20 33.90
CA ILE A 24 -13.06 -50.87 34.99
C ILE A 24 -13.63 -52.12 35.68
N PHE A 25 -14.00 -53.15 34.91
CA PHE A 25 -14.69 -54.34 35.41
C PHE A 25 -13.82 -55.58 35.53
N GLY A 26 -12.58 -55.57 35.01
CA GLY A 26 -11.68 -56.73 35.11
C GLY A 26 -11.19 -56.94 36.54
N GLU A 27 -11.24 -58.17 37.05
CA GLU A 27 -10.77 -58.49 38.40
C GLU A 27 -9.24 -58.30 38.54
N PRO A 28 -8.75 -57.67 39.62
CA PRO A 28 -7.32 -57.48 39.84
C PRO A 28 -6.64 -58.80 40.19
N ARG A 29 -5.41 -58.98 39.72
CA ARG A 29 -4.52 -60.04 40.16
C ARG A 29 -4.32 -59.97 41.69
N LEU A 30 -4.63 -61.05 42.39
CA LEU A 30 -4.21 -61.25 43.79
C LEU A 30 -2.73 -61.68 43.81
N VAL A 31 -1.93 -61.06 44.69
CA VAL A 31 -0.45 -61.15 44.64
C VAL A 31 0.11 -62.39 45.38
N ASP A 32 -0.75 -63.26 45.92
CA ASP A 32 -0.35 -64.55 46.49
C ASP A 32 -0.62 -65.71 45.52
N GLY A 33 0.41 -66.21 44.83
CA GLY A 33 0.35 -67.48 44.10
C GLY A 33 -0.54 -67.52 42.85
N GLN A 34 -0.35 -66.57 41.92
CA GLN A 34 -0.79 -66.53 40.51
C GLN A 34 -1.92 -67.48 40.03
N HIS A 35 -3.12 -67.39 40.61
CA HIS A 35 -4.35 -67.87 39.98
C HIS A 35 -5.48 -66.84 40.13
N GLY A 36 -6.19 -66.58 39.03
CA GLY A 36 -7.29 -65.62 38.96
C GLY A 36 -6.89 -64.25 38.42
N GLY A 37 -7.81 -63.63 37.68
CA GLY A 37 -7.66 -62.32 37.02
C GLY A 37 -7.88 -62.40 35.50
N ASP A 38 -8.47 -61.35 34.93
CA ASP A 38 -8.71 -61.25 33.49
C ASP A 38 -7.36 -61.21 32.72
N PRO A 39 -7.04 -62.22 31.88
CA PRO A 39 -5.79 -62.25 31.12
C PRO A 39 -5.62 -61.01 30.23
N TRP A 40 -6.71 -60.44 29.73
CA TRP A 40 -6.68 -59.26 28.87
C TRP A 40 -6.24 -58.00 29.62
N ARG A 41 -6.74 -57.83 30.84
CA ARG A 41 -6.33 -56.73 31.73
C ARG A 41 -4.83 -56.81 32.06
N ASN A 42 -4.34 -57.98 32.44
CA ASN A 42 -2.94 -58.15 32.86
C ASN A 42 -1.96 -57.84 31.72
N ILE A 43 -2.25 -58.29 30.50
CA ILE A 43 -1.44 -57.97 29.31
C ILE A 43 -1.40 -56.45 29.08
N LEU A 44 -2.54 -55.77 29.18
CA LEU A 44 -2.60 -54.32 28.98
C LEU A 44 -1.77 -53.56 30.03
N PHE A 45 -1.81 -54.00 31.29
CA PHE A 45 -1.03 -53.38 32.37
C PHE A 45 0.48 -53.63 32.22
N ASP A 46 0.90 -54.83 31.82
CA ASP A 46 2.32 -55.16 31.61
C ASP A 46 2.92 -54.37 30.43
N PHE A 47 2.11 -54.01 29.42
CA PHE A 47 2.53 -53.19 28.28
C PHE A 47 2.18 -51.71 28.38
N GLN A 48 1.59 -51.24 29.50
CA GLN A 48 1.12 -49.86 29.64
C GLN A 48 2.20 -48.82 29.35
N THR A 49 3.41 -49.03 29.87
CA THR A 49 4.54 -48.11 29.68
C THR A 49 5.03 -48.09 28.24
N LEU A 50 5.02 -49.25 27.56
CA LEU A 50 5.43 -49.37 26.16
C LEU A 50 4.38 -48.77 25.22
N ILE A 51 3.09 -49.00 25.48
CA ILE A 51 1.98 -48.39 24.74
C ILE A 51 1.99 -46.87 24.94
N GLY A 52 2.16 -46.40 26.18
CA GLY A 52 2.25 -44.97 26.48
C GLY A 52 3.44 -44.29 25.80
N GLY A 53 4.62 -44.91 25.84
CA GLY A 53 5.81 -44.41 25.15
C GLY A 53 5.63 -44.37 23.62
N GLY A 54 5.06 -45.43 23.04
CA GLY A 54 4.78 -45.49 21.59
C GLY A 54 3.78 -44.43 21.14
N LEU A 55 2.71 -44.21 21.90
CA LEU A 55 1.73 -43.15 21.64
C LEU A 55 2.35 -41.76 21.74
N ALA A 56 3.24 -41.52 22.71
CA ALA A 56 3.94 -40.25 22.86
C ALA A 56 4.85 -39.95 21.65
N VAL A 57 5.63 -40.93 21.19
CA VAL A 57 6.47 -40.78 19.99
C VAL A 57 5.61 -40.52 18.75
N PHE A 58 4.51 -41.26 18.59
CA PHE A 58 3.58 -41.05 17.48
C PHE A 58 2.95 -39.65 17.50
N ALA A 59 2.50 -39.18 18.67
CA ALA A 59 1.95 -37.85 18.84
C ALA A 59 2.97 -36.75 18.54
N ALA A 60 4.22 -36.92 18.99
CA ALA A 60 5.30 -36.00 18.67
C ALA A 60 5.59 -35.96 17.17
N TRP A 61 5.71 -37.12 16.52
CA TRP A 61 5.92 -37.22 15.07
C TRP A 61 4.79 -36.56 14.28
N TRP A 62 3.54 -36.81 14.66
CA TRP A 62 2.37 -36.19 14.04
C TRP A 62 2.38 -34.66 14.21
N THR A 63 2.73 -34.18 15.41
CA THR A 63 2.80 -32.76 15.71
C THR A 63 3.89 -32.07 14.88
N VAL A 64 5.08 -32.67 14.79
CA VAL A 64 6.17 -32.15 13.95
C VAL A 64 5.74 -32.04 12.49
N GLY A 65 5.15 -33.10 11.92
CA GLY A 65 4.67 -33.06 10.54
C GLY A 65 3.52 -32.08 10.30
N ALA A 66 2.69 -31.82 11.32
CA ALA A 66 1.65 -30.78 11.25
C ALA A 66 2.25 -29.37 11.31
N MET A 67 3.26 -29.15 12.15
CA MET A 67 3.98 -27.87 12.25
C MET A 67 4.70 -27.52 10.95
N GLU A 68 5.42 -28.47 10.34
CA GLU A 68 6.10 -28.24 9.06
C GLU A 68 5.15 -27.77 7.96
N LYS A 69 3.96 -28.37 7.87
CA LYS A 69 2.93 -27.96 6.90
C LYS A 69 2.35 -26.58 7.21
N ALA A 70 2.15 -26.28 8.49
CA ALA A 70 1.66 -24.97 8.93
C ALA A 70 2.69 -23.87 8.63
N ASP A 71 3.98 -24.13 8.89
CA ASP A 71 5.08 -23.19 8.63
C ASP A 71 5.24 -22.92 7.13
N GLN A 72 5.16 -23.96 6.28
CA GLN A 72 5.17 -23.78 4.83
C GLN A 72 3.98 -22.94 4.34
N ALA A 73 2.78 -23.20 4.85
CA ALA A 73 1.59 -22.43 4.49
C ALA A 73 1.69 -20.97 4.98
N ALA A 74 2.24 -20.75 6.17
CA ALA A 74 2.50 -19.42 6.71
C ALA A 74 3.51 -18.66 5.85
N GLN A 75 4.60 -19.31 5.42
CA GLN A 75 5.60 -18.71 4.55
C GLN A 75 5.02 -18.31 3.18
N VAL A 76 4.20 -19.19 2.57
CA VAL A 76 3.52 -18.88 1.30
C VAL A 76 2.61 -17.67 1.46
N ARG A 77 1.80 -17.62 2.53
CA ARG A 77 0.92 -16.49 2.80
C ARG A 77 1.71 -15.21 3.05
N HIS A 78 2.81 -15.30 3.78
CA HIS A 78 3.70 -14.17 4.03
C HIS A 78 4.25 -13.59 2.72
N ASN A 79 4.76 -14.45 1.83
CA ASN A 79 5.25 -14.04 0.52
C ASN A 79 4.15 -13.40 -0.33
N GLN A 80 2.93 -13.96 -0.32
CA GLN A 80 1.77 -13.39 -1.03
C GLN A 80 1.39 -12.00 -0.51
N ILE A 81 1.46 -11.78 0.81
CA ILE A 81 1.17 -10.47 1.41
C ILE A 81 2.24 -9.45 1.00
N ILE A 82 3.52 -9.83 1.02
CA ILE A 82 4.62 -8.96 0.56
C ILE A 82 4.40 -8.57 -0.89
N GLU A 83 4.15 -9.56 -1.77
CA GLU A 83 3.91 -9.33 -3.19
C GLU A 83 2.70 -8.40 -3.43
N ALA A 84 1.58 -8.65 -2.74
CA ALA A 84 0.41 -7.79 -2.84
C ALA A 84 0.68 -6.35 -2.35
N THR A 85 1.52 -6.19 -1.33
CA THR A 85 1.89 -4.87 -0.79
C THR A 85 2.75 -4.10 -1.79
N VAL A 86 3.80 -4.73 -2.34
CA VAL A 86 4.66 -4.14 -3.39
C VAL A 86 3.83 -3.75 -4.61
N PHE A 87 2.90 -4.60 -5.06
CA PHE A 87 2.02 -4.25 -6.18
C PHE A 87 1.08 -3.08 -5.87
N ARG A 88 0.58 -2.98 -4.64
CA ARG A 88 -0.28 -1.86 -4.23
C ARG A 88 0.50 -0.55 -4.24
N GLU A 89 1.71 -0.55 -3.69
CA GLU A 89 2.62 0.60 -3.67
C GLU A 89 2.98 1.01 -5.09
N LYS A 90 3.43 0.07 -5.94
CA LYS A 90 3.71 0.32 -7.36
C LYS A 90 2.53 0.93 -8.10
N ARG A 91 1.31 0.44 -7.87
CA ARG A 91 0.09 1.02 -8.47
C ARG A 91 -0.20 2.42 -7.96
N ALA A 92 0.03 2.70 -6.68
CA ALA A 92 -0.14 4.04 -6.12
C ALA A 92 0.84 5.02 -6.78
N LEU A 93 2.11 4.61 -6.94
CA LEU A 93 3.13 5.40 -7.64
C LEU A 93 2.75 5.67 -9.09
N LEU A 94 2.36 4.66 -9.85
CA LEU A 94 1.94 4.82 -11.25
C LEU A 94 0.73 5.76 -11.41
N ARG A 95 -0.24 5.71 -10.49
CA ARG A 95 -1.39 6.64 -10.52
C ARG A 95 -0.97 8.07 -10.21
N ALA A 96 -0.16 8.26 -9.17
CA ALA A 96 0.39 9.55 -8.80
C ALA A 96 1.22 10.14 -9.94
N GLU A 97 2.06 9.33 -10.56
CA GLU A 97 2.88 9.68 -11.72
C GLU A 97 2.00 10.14 -12.88
N HIS A 98 1.01 9.32 -13.26
CA HIS A 98 0.12 9.63 -14.38
C HIS A 98 -0.64 10.96 -14.17
N HIS A 99 -1.19 11.18 -12.98
CA HIS A 99 -1.91 12.41 -12.66
C HIS A 99 -0.97 13.62 -12.67
N MET A 100 0.21 13.53 -12.05
CA MET A 100 1.14 14.64 -12.01
C MET A 100 1.70 14.97 -13.40
N LEU A 101 2.05 13.97 -14.21
CA LEU A 101 2.45 14.19 -15.61
C LEU A 101 1.34 14.85 -16.43
N ALA A 102 0.09 14.48 -16.21
CA ALA A 102 -1.04 15.13 -16.89
C ALA A 102 -1.14 16.62 -16.49
N TYR A 103 -0.96 16.95 -15.20
CA TYR A 103 -0.97 18.34 -14.74
C TYR A 103 0.25 19.13 -15.25
N THR A 104 1.46 18.58 -15.14
CA THR A 104 2.70 19.28 -15.55
C THR A 104 2.73 19.54 -17.05
N LYS A 105 2.26 18.61 -17.89
CA LYS A 105 2.18 18.81 -19.36
C LYS A 105 1.23 19.94 -19.73
N VAL A 106 0.05 20.00 -19.11
CA VAL A 106 -0.91 21.09 -19.32
C VAL A 106 -0.33 22.42 -18.86
N VAL A 107 0.30 22.46 -17.68
CA VAL A 107 0.94 23.67 -17.15
C VAL A 107 2.06 24.14 -18.08
N ARG A 108 2.96 23.24 -18.49
CA ARG A 108 4.06 23.54 -19.41
C ARG A 108 3.55 24.09 -20.74
N GLN A 109 2.56 23.44 -21.36
CA GLN A 109 2.01 23.90 -22.63
C GLN A 109 1.44 25.32 -22.55
N ILE A 110 0.87 25.70 -21.40
CA ILE A 110 0.23 27.00 -21.27
C ILE A 110 1.22 28.06 -20.83
N CYS A 111 2.05 27.78 -19.82
CA CYS A 111 3.11 28.69 -19.41
C CYS A 111 4.12 28.94 -20.54
N SER A 112 4.44 27.95 -21.38
CA SER A 112 5.28 28.17 -22.58
C SER A 112 4.67 29.12 -23.60
N ARG A 113 3.33 29.13 -23.74
CA ARG A 113 2.63 30.13 -24.57
C ARG A 113 2.67 31.52 -23.94
N LEU A 114 2.65 31.60 -22.61
CA LEU A 114 2.76 32.86 -21.89
C LEU A 114 4.17 33.43 -21.97
N THR A 115 5.20 32.58 -21.91
CA THR A 115 6.60 33.00 -21.99
C THR A 115 7.06 33.28 -23.41
N SER A 116 6.45 32.66 -24.43
CA SER A 116 6.79 32.94 -25.84
C SER A 116 6.32 34.32 -26.29
N ASP A 117 5.22 34.82 -25.73
CA ASP A 117 4.74 36.17 -26.01
C ASP A 117 5.54 37.16 -25.16
N ASN A 118 6.18 38.15 -25.79
CA ASN A 118 6.80 39.25 -25.04
C ASN A 118 5.71 39.96 -24.22
N ILE A 119 5.99 40.26 -22.95
CA ILE A 119 5.12 41.03 -22.04
C ILE A 119 4.60 42.30 -22.73
N ALA A 120 5.45 42.98 -23.51
CA ALA A 120 5.07 44.16 -24.29
C ALA A 120 3.99 43.85 -25.36
N THR A 121 4.05 42.68 -25.99
CA THR A 121 3.07 42.20 -26.98
C THR A 121 1.75 41.82 -26.33
N ILE A 122 1.76 41.24 -25.12
CA ILE A 122 0.52 40.96 -24.39
C ILE A 122 -0.13 42.29 -23.96
N ARG A 123 0.69 43.25 -23.51
CA ARG A 123 0.24 44.58 -23.10
C ARG A 123 -0.44 45.34 -24.24
N SER A 124 0.10 45.26 -25.46
CA SER A 124 -0.49 45.94 -26.62
C SER A 124 -1.84 45.38 -27.07
N LYS A 125 -2.20 44.15 -26.67
CA LYS A 125 -3.50 43.53 -26.95
C LYS A 125 -4.65 44.08 -26.08
N GLY A 126 -4.34 44.94 -25.12
CA GLY A 126 -5.33 45.63 -24.28
C GLY A 126 -5.71 44.89 -22.99
N PRO A 127 -6.46 45.55 -22.08
CA PRO A 127 -6.67 45.09 -20.71
C PRO A 127 -7.46 43.77 -20.61
N ARG A 128 -8.43 43.55 -21.51
CA ARG A 128 -9.21 42.29 -21.51
C ARG A 128 -8.36 41.05 -21.76
N VAL A 129 -7.40 41.15 -22.68
CA VAL A 129 -6.48 40.04 -22.98
C VAL A 129 -5.53 39.82 -21.80
N LEU A 130 -5.05 40.91 -21.19
CA LEU A 130 -4.21 40.89 -19.99
C LEU A 130 -4.90 40.12 -18.84
N THR A 131 -6.13 40.50 -18.51
CA THR A 131 -6.93 39.86 -17.45
C THR A 131 -7.21 38.39 -17.75
N THR A 132 -7.46 38.04 -19.02
CA THR A 132 -7.67 36.64 -19.44
C THR A 132 -6.40 35.80 -19.25
N VAL A 133 -5.25 36.32 -19.70
CA VAL A 133 -3.94 35.68 -19.52
C VAL A 133 -3.63 35.47 -18.03
N TYR A 134 -3.86 36.51 -17.23
CA TYR A 134 -3.63 36.50 -15.79
C TYR A 134 -4.51 35.46 -15.07
N ASN A 135 -5.83 35.48 -15.33
CA ASN A 135 -6.77 34.52 -14.73
C ASN A 135 -6.49 33.08 -15.14
N ASN A 136 -6.07 32.88 -16.38
CA ASN A 136 -5.64 31.58 -16.87
C ASN A 136 -4.42 31.07 -16.06
N ALA A 137 -3.38 31.89 -15.93
CA ALA A 137 -2.18 31.53 -15.17
C ALA A 137 -2.50 31.16 -13.70
N ILE A 138 -3.34 31.92 -13.01
CA ILE A 138 -3.79 31.56 -11.64
C ILE A 138 -4.56 30.26 -11.61
N THR A 139 -5.47 30.05 -12.56
CA THR A 139 -6.24 28.80 -12.65
C THR A 139 -5.31 27.60 -12.82
N PHE A 140 -4.19 27.75 -13.55
CA PHE A 140 -3.23 26.67 -13.74
C PHE A 140 -2.40 26.38 -12.50
N VAL A 141 -1.84 27.40 -11.85
CA VAL A 141 -1.12 27.21 -10.60
C VAL A 141 -2.02 26.57 -9.54
N SER A 142 -3.29 26.99 -9.49
CA SER A 142 -4.29 26.37 -8.63
C SER A 142 -4.52 24.89 -8.96
N ARG A 143 -4.55 24.52 -10.25
CA ARG A 143 -4.68 23.11 -10.69
C ARG A 143 -3.44 22.29 -10.34
N LEU A 144 -2.25 22.85 -10.53
CA LEU A 144 -1.00 22.18 -10.17
C LEU A 144 -0.93 21.93 -8.66
N LYS A 145 -1.27 22.93 -7.85
CA LYS A 145 -1.39 22.79 -6.39
C LYS A 145 -2.43 21.72 -5.99
N ARG A 146 -3.58 21.66 -6.68
CA ARG A 146 -4.55 20.57 -6.47
C ARG A 146 -3.99 19.20 -6.83
N GLY A 147 -3.10 19.11 -7.81
CA GLY A 147 -2.37 17.88 -8.14
C GLY A 147 -1.54 17.37 -6.98
N PHE A 148 -0.77 18.26 -6.33
CA PHE A 148 -0.02 17.93 -5.11
C PHE A 148 -0.92 17.58 -3.92
N ALA A 149 -2.10 18.20 -3.82
CA ALA A 149 -3.09 17.87 -2.81
C ALA A 149 -3.95 16.63 -3.15
N HIS A 150 -3.72 15.98 -4.29
CA HIS A 150 -4.52 14.81 -4.70
C HIS A 150 -4.17 13.59 -3.83
N GLU A 151 -5.17 12.78 -3.50
CA GLU A 151 -5.00 11.64 -2.59
C GLU A 151 -3.93 10.65 -3.08
N ASP A 152 -3.93 10.32 -4.38
CA ASP A 152 -2.89 9.46 -4.96
C ASP A 152 -1.46 10.02 -4.75
N TRP A 153 -1.27 11.34 -4.85
CA TRP A 153 0.04 11.95 -4.63
C TRP A 153 0.46 11.90 -3.16
N ILE A 154 -0.46 12.24 -2.25
CA ILE A 154 -0.21 12.18 -0.80
C ILE A 154 0.13 10.74 -0.38
N GLN A 155 -0.60 9.75 -0.90
CA GLN A 155 -0.31 8.34 -0.64
C GLN A 155 1.04 7.92 -1.23
N ALA A 156 1.43 8.44 -2.38
CA ALA A 156 2.71 8.12 -3.01
C ALA A 156 3.91 8.90 -2.42
N ALA A 157 3.68 10.02 -1.73
CA ALA A 157 4.75 10.96 -1.34
C ALA A 157 5.86 10.33 -0.49
N HIS A 158 5.52 9.38 0.38
CA HIS A 158 6.49 8.68 1.24
C HIS A 158 7.32 7.61 0.50
N LEU A 159 6.93 7.26 -0.72
CA LEU A 159 7.61 6.30 -1.59
C LEU A 159 8.47 7.01 -2.65
N LEU A 160 8.41 8.34 -2.71
CA LEU A 160 9.20 9.13 -3.66
C LEU A 160 10.68 9.15 -3.25
N GLU A 161 11.55 9.18 -4.26
CA GLU A 161 12.97 9.42 -4.05
C GLU A 161 13.22 10.84 -3.47
N PRO A 162 14.26 11.04 -2.66
CA PRO A 162 14.54 12.35 -2.05
C PRO A 162 14.66 13.50 -3.06
N GLU A 163 15.22 13.23 -4.24
CA GLU A 163 15.35 14.22 -5.32
C GLU A 163 13.98 14.68 -5.85
N MET A 164 13.04 13.74 -6.01
CA MET A 164 11.66 14.00 -6.42
C MET A 164 10.92 14.82 -5.36
N ILE A 165 11.11 14.50 -4.09
CA ILE A 165 10.53 15.26 -2.97
C ILE A 165 11.04 16.71 -2.99
N ALA A 166 12.35 16.90 -3.15
CA ALA A 166 12.95 18.24 -3.18
C ALA A 166 12.39 19.09 -4.33
N ILE A 167 12.31 18.54 -5.55
CA ILE A 167 11.74 19.26 -6.71
C ILE A 167 10.25 19.55 -6.48
N SER A 168 9.50 18.60 -5.93
CA SER A 168 8.06 18.77 -5.67
C SER A 168 7.80 19.87 -4.65
N MET A 169 8.59 19.91 -3.57
CA MET A 169 8.53 20.98 -2.57
C MET A 169 8.89 22.34 -3.17
N GLU A 170 9.88 22.39 -4.06
CA GLU A 170 10.26 23.62 -4.77
C GLU A 170 9.11 24.13 -5.66
N VAL A 171 8.48 23.23 -6.43
CA VAL A 171 7.29 23.56 -7.24
C VAL A 171 6.13 24.04 -6.37
N GLU A 172 5.85 23.34 -5.27
CA GLU A 172 4.76 23.70 -4.34
C GLU A 172 5.00 25.07 -3.70
N THR A 173 6.24 25.34 -3.28
CA THR A 173 6.64 26.65 -2.73
C THR A 173 6.41 27.78 -3.72
N VAL A 174 6.79 27.57 -4.99
CA VAL A 174 6.57 28.56 -6.06
C VAL A 174 5.06 28.74 -6.32
N CYS A 175 4.28 27.65 -6.30
CA CYS A 175 2.82 27.73 -6.43
C CYS A 175 2.19 28.52 -5.27
N ASP A 176 2.70 28.35 -4.05
CA ASP A 176 2.21 29.05 -2.87
C ASP A 176 2.52 30.54 -2.91
N GLN A 177 3.76 30.90 -3.27
CA GLN A 177 4.13 32.29 -3.52
C GLN A 177 3.23 32.89 -4.59
N PHE A 178 2.94 32.13 -5.64
CA PHE A 178 2.08 32.58 -6.74
C PHE A 178 0.64 32.82 -6.33
N LEU A 179 0.07 31.96 -5.51
CA LEU A 179 -1.28 32.17 -5.01
C LEU A 179 -1.32 33.28 -3.96
N LEU A 180 -0.24 33.50 -3.21
CA LEU A 180 -0.14 34.57 -2.21
C LEU A 180 -0.19 35.96 -2.86
N PHE A 181 0.49 36.15 -4.01
CA PHE A 181 0.45 37.41 -4.76
C PHE A 181 -0.75 37.52 -5.71
N SER A 182 -1.59 36.48 -5.78
CA SER A 182 -2.78 36.51 -6.61
C SER A 182 -3.93 37.27 -5.92
N PRO A 183 -4.66 38.14 -6.64
CA PRO A 183 -5.82 38.81 -6.12
C PRO A 183 -6.89 37.80 -5.75
N THR A 184 -7.70 38.20 -4.77
CA THR A 184 -8.82 37.39 -4.30
C THR A 184 -9.77 37.06 -5.45
N GLN A 185 -10.61 36.03 -5.24
CA GLN A 185 -11.59 35.67 -6.26
C GLN A 185 -12.53 36.84 -6.60
N GLU A 186 -12.91 37.64 -5.60
CA GLU A 186 -13.81 38.79 -5.78
C GLU A 186 -13.16 39.89 -6.62
N GLU A 187 -11.91 40.24 -6.31
CA GLU A 187 -11.14 41.21 -7.09
C GLU A 187 -10.97 40.77 -8.55
N ARG A 188 -10.68 39.49 -8.78
CA ARG A 188 -10.47 38.95 -10.14
C ARG A 188 -11.68 39.04 -11.05
N PHE A 189 -12.89 39.04 -10.48
CA PHE A 189 -14.14 39.09 -11.23
C PHE A 189 -14.79 40.48 -11.19
N ALA A 190 -14.13 41.49 -10.62
CA ALA A 190 -14.60 42.86 -10.67
C ALA A 190 -14.57 43.38 -12.13
N PRO A 191 -15.59 44.16 -12.59
CA PRO A 191 -15.69 44.62 -13.98
C PRO A 191 -14.52 45.50 -14.44
N ASP A 192 -13.88 46.17 -13.49
CA ASP A 192 -12.78 47.11 -13.64
C ASP A 192 -11.43 46.50 -13.25
N PHE A 193 -11.37 45.20 -12.97
CA PHE A 193 -10.13 44.54 -12.59
C PHE A 193 -9.09 44.59 -13.73
N SER A 194 -7.97 45.22 -13.42
CA SER A 194 -6.72 45.13 -14.16
C SER A 194 -5.62 44.78 -13.15
N PRO A 195 -4.81 43.74 -13.39
CA PRO A 195 -3.66 43.48 -12.53
C PRO A 195 -2.73 44.69 -12.54
N THR A 196 -2.08 44.96 -11.40
CA THR A 196 -1.04 46.01 -11.35
C THR A 196 0.16 45.59 -12.20
N GLU A 197 1.00 46.56 -12.58
CA GLU A 197 2.21 46.28 -13.36
C GLU A 197 3.12 45.27 -12.65
N ASP A 198 3.32 45.46 -11.34
CA ASP A 198 4.08 44.54 -10.50
C ASP A 198 3.46 43.14 -10.45
N GLN A 199 2.14 43.04 -10.28
CA GLN A 199 1.44 41.74 -10.30
C GLN A 199 1.59 41.05 -11.65
N PHE A 200 1.50 41.79 -12.75
CA PHE A 200 1.61 41.21 -14.08
C PHE A 200 3.04 40.78 -14.42
N GLU A 201 4.03 41.62 -14.11
CA GLU A 201 5.45 41.30 -14.32
C GLU A 201 5.89 40.14 -13.44
N TRP A 202 5.45 40.13 -12.18
CA TRP A 202 5.71 39.03 -11.26
C TRP A 202 5.10 37.72 -11.77
N LEU A 203 3.89 37.76 -12.33
CA LEU A 203 3.12 36.56 -12.70
C LEU A 203 3.47 36.00 -14.10
N VAL A 204 3.72 36.88 -15.06
CA VAL A 204 3.97 36.51 -16.47
C VAL A 204 5.47 36.55 -16.81
N GLY A 205 6.28 37.28 -16.04
CA GLY A 205 7.73 37.35 -16.22
C GLY A 205 8.48 36.16 -15.64
N ASN A 206 9.45 36.42 -14.75
CA ASN A 206 10.44 35.42 -14.31
C ASN A 206 9.84 34.19 -13.62
N ASN A 207 8.71 34.33 -12.92
CA ASN A 207 8.11 33.19 -12.21
C ASN A 207 7.41 32.22 -13.15
N SER A 208 6.85 32.67 -14.27
CA SER A 208 6.26 31.75 -15.25
C SER A 208 7.34 30.87 -15.90
N LEU A 209 8.52 31.45 -16.17
CA LEU A 209 9.71 30.73 -16.61
C LEU A 209 10.20 29.75 -15.54
N LEU A 210 10.24 30.17 -14.27
CA LEU A 210 10.63 29.30 -13.16
C LEU A 210 9.68 28.11 -13.03
N VAL A 211 8.36 28.34 -13.08
CA VAL A 211 7.35 27.26 -13.04
C VAL A 211 7.54 26.29 -14.21
N VAL A 212 7.78 26.79 -15.43
CA VAL A 212 8.07 25.93 -16.60
C VAL A 212 9.33 25.10 -16.36
N HIS A 213 10.42 25.74 -15.92
CA HIS A 213 11.68 25.06 -15.67
C HIS A 213 11.55 23.97 -14.61
N LEU A 214 10.85 24.26 -13.50
CA LEU A 214 10.62 23.30 -12.43
C LEU A 214 9.68 22.16 -12.88
N CYS A 215 8.65 22.47 -13.67
CA CYS A 215 7.79 21.44 -14.27
C CYS A 215 8.58 20.53 -15.23
N GLU A 216 9.51 21.06 -16.02
CA GLU A 216 10.39 20.25 -16.88
C GLU A 216 11.35 19.39 -16.06
N LYS A 217 11.92 19.95 -14.98
CA LYS A 217 12.79 19.21 -14.07
C LYS A 217 12.02 18.07 -13.40
N LEU A 218 10.78 18.33 -12.97
CA LEU A 218 9.88 17.33 -12.41
C LEU A 218 9.50 16.28 -13.44
N GLU A 219 9.12 16.66 -14.66
CA GLU A 219 8.79 15.74 -15.77
C GLU A 219 9.97 14.81 -16.07
N ARG A 220 11.19 15.35 -16.19
CA ARG A 220 12.40 14.53 -16.40
C ARG A 220 12.71 13.59 -15.24
N ALA A 221 12.53 14.06 -14.01
CA ALA A 221 12.76 13.23 -12.84
C ALA A 221 11.72 12.09 -12.75
N MET A 222 10.46 12.35 -13.11
CA MET A 222 9.42 11.34 -13.21
C MET A 222 9.66 10.34 -14.35
N GLU A 223 10.07 10.79 -15.53
CA GLU A 223 10.39 9.91 -16.66
C GLU A 223 11.63 9.03 -16.40
N GLY A 224 12.60 9.56 -15.64
CA GLY A 224 13.79 8.82 -15.23
C GLY A 224 13.55 7.84 -14.07
N TRP A 225 12.42 7.99 -13.37
CA TRP A 225 12.11 7.20 -12.19
C TRP A 225 11.78 5.76 -12.56
N LYS A 226 12.69 4.85 -12.25
CA LYS A 226 12.46 3.41 -12.41
C LYS A 226 11.76 2.91 -11.16
N ILE A 227 10.48 2.57 -11.28
CA ILE A 227 9.75 1.86 -10.23
C ILE A 227 10.28 0.42 -10.16
N VAL A 228 11.34 0.24 -9.38
CA VAL A 228 11.97 -1.04 -9.06
C VAL A 228 10.98 -1.95 -8.36
#